data_AF-C4V7E0-F1
#
_entry.id   AF-C4V7E0-F1
#
_cell.length_a   1.000
_cell.length_b   1.000
_cell.length_c   1.000
_cell.angle_alpha   90.00
_cell.angle_beta   90.00
_cell.angle_gamma   90.00
#
_symmetry.space_group_name_H-M   'P 1'
#
loop_
_entity.id
_entity.type
_entity.pdbx_description
1 polymer ?
#
loop_
_entity_poly.entity_id
_entity_poly.type
_entity_poly.pdbx_seq_one_letter_code
_entity_poly.pdbx_strand_id
1 'polypeptide(L)'
;MKLFDKQKYDRQIRLFGKNVQHKLTALSVSILSSNENNFVSGEILKNLVLLGVGNIYADANTIISFGKLVPNKIKDINPKVNILDKAEGIYFIIDDILVPKAEKVFYISSKKLEYSTFSSNFLNDTSKIINENNSSSDVVKECLLGGIIVQEFIKMIQNQTYQTSYML
;
A
#
# COMPACT_ATOMS: atom_id res chain seq x y z
N MET A 1 6.31 -22.52 -13.56
CA MET A 1 6.03 -21.09 -13.80
C MET A 1 4.51 -20.89 -13.78
N LYS A 2 3.94 -20.21 -12.77
CA LYS A 2 2.47 -20.01 -12.69
C LYS A 2 2.04 -19.06 -13.81
N LEU A 3 1.12 -19.48 -14.68
CA LEU A 3 0.50 -18.61 -15.69
C LEU A 3 -0.43 -17.61 -14.98
N PHE A 4 -0.13 -16.31 -15.08
CA PHE A 4 -1.05 -15.26 -14.65
C PHE A 4 -2.20 -15.13 -15.67
N ASP A 5 -3.34 -14.64 -15.20
CA ASP A 5 -4.54 -14.49 -16.03
C ASP A 5 -4.36 -13.37 -17.05
N LYS A 6 -4.01 -13.74 -18.29
CA LYS A 6 -3.76 -12.77 -19.36
C LYS A 6 -5.00 -11.95 -19.72
N GLN A 7 -6.20 -12.49 -19.57
CA GLN A 7 -7.42 -11.76 -19.91
C GLN A 7 -7.74 -10.72 -18.84
N LYS A 8 -7.65 -11.09 -17.55
CA LYS A 8 -7.90 -10.16 -16.44
C LYS A 8 -6.90 -8.99 -16.41
N TYR A 9 -5.62 -9.27 -16.66
CA TYR A 9 -4.54 -8.29 -16.52
C TYR A 9 -4.07 -7.66 -17.83
N ASP A 10 -4.75 -7.89 -18.97
CA ASP A 10 -4.29 -7.45 -20.29
C ASP A 10 -3.89 -5.96 -20.32
N ARG A 11 -4.76 -5.07 -19.82
CA ARG A 11 -4.47 -3.63 -19.77
C ARG A 11 -3.28 -3.29 -18.86
N GLN A 12 -3.21 -3.90 -17.68
CA GLN A 12 -2.10 -3.68 -16.73
C GLN A 12 -0.77 -4.19 -17.30
N ILE A 13 -0.78 -5.31 -18.02
CA ILE A 13 0.39 -5.86 -18.68
C ILE A 13 0.86 -4.96 -19.83
N ARG A 14 -0.06 -4.36 -20.59
CA ARG A 14 0.29 -3.37 -21.62
C ARG A 14 0.90 -2.11 -21.03
N LEU A 15 0.40 -1.65 -19.89
CA LEU A 15 0.88 -0.44 -19.22
C LEU A 15 2.22 -0.65 -18.49
N PHE A 16 2.33 -1.72 -17.71
CA PHE A 16 3.46 -1.92 -16.79
C PHE A 16 4.47 -2.94 -17.31
N GLY A 17 4.08 -3.79 -18.26
CA GLY A 17 4.89 -4.88 -18.77
C GLY A 17 4.72 -6.18 -17.98
N LYS A 18 4.90 -7.30 -18.68
CA LYS A 18 4.77 -8.65 -18.13
C LYS A 18 5.71 -8.93 -16.95
N ASN A 19 6.92 -8.36 -16.99
CA ASN A 19 7.91 -8.55 -15.92
C ASN A 19 7.45 -7.93 -14.60
N VAL A 20 6.80 -6.76 -14.65
CA VAL A 20 6.24 -6.11 -13.45
C VAL A 20 5.12 -6.94 -12.87
N GLN A 21 4.22 -7.45 -13.71
CA GLN A 21 3.14 -8.33 -13.24
C GLN A 21 3.70 -9.57 -12.53
N HIS A 22 4.75 -10.19 -13.06
CA HIS A 22 5.42 -11.31 -12.38
C HIS A 22 5.98 -10.89 -11.02
N LYS A 23 6.68 -9.74 -10.93
CA LYS A 23 7.18 -9.21 -9.66
C LYS A 23 6.04 -9.00 -8.66
N LEU A 24 4.96 -8.33 -9.07
CA LEU A 24 3.76 -8.11 -8.24
C LEU A 24 3.18 -9.42 -7.69
N THR A 25 3.04 -10.44 -8.52
CA THR A 25 2.50 -11.73 -8.07
C THR A 25 3.42 -12.51 -7.13
N ALA A 26 4.71 -12.17 -7.08
CA ALA A 26 5.68 -12.79 -6.18
C ALA A 26 5.92 -11.95 -4.91
N LEU A 27 5.48 -10.69 -4.89
CA LEU A 27 5.70 -9.77 -3.78
C LEU A 27 4.80 -10.08 -2.58
N SER A 28 5.35 -9.75 -1.41
CA SER A 28 4.67 -9.75 -0.12
C SER A 28 4.66 -8.33 0.43
N VAL A 29 3.47 -7.86 0.81
CA VAL A 29 3.25 -6.50 1.29
C VAL A 29 2.46 -6.54 2.60
N SER A 30 2.83 -5.68 3.55
CA SER A 30 2.10 -5.44 4.78
C SER A 30 1.52 -4.03 4.80
N ILE A 31 0.25 -3.88 5.18
CA ILE A 31 -0.43 -2.60 5.38
C ILE A 31 -0.88 -2.53 6.84
N LEU A 32 -0.39 -1.50 7.55
CA LEU A 32 -0.66 -1.28 8.97
C LEU A 32 -1.25 0.11 9.15
N SER A 33 -2.41 0.22 9.80
CA SER A 33 -3.08 1.50 10.05
C SER A 33 -3.53 1.61 11.50
N SER A 34 -3.27 2.76 12.15
CA SER A 34 -3.67 2.96 13.55
C SER A 34 -5.17 3.25 13.70
N ASN A 35 -5.88 3.56 12.61
CA ASN A 35 -7.26 4.00 12.65
C ASN A 35 -8.08 3.44 11.48
N GLU A 36 -9.19 2.78 11.77
CA GLU A 36 -10.14 2.24 10.79
C GLU A 36 -10.91 3.30 9.96
N ASN A 37 -10.85 4.57 10.34
CA ASN A 37 -11.44 5.69 9.61
C ASN A 37 -10.45 6.38 8.65
N ASN A 38 -9.25 5.83 8.53
CA ASN A 38 -8.25 6.29 7.57
C ASN A 38 -8.44 5.59 6.24
N PHE A 39 -8.90 6.32 5.22
CA PHE A 39 -9.20 5.80 3.89
C PHE A 39 -7.96 5.60 3.02
N VAL A 40 -6.79 6.13 3.41
CA VAL A 40 -5.53 5.89 2.69
C VAL A 40 -5.20 4.39 2.69
N SER A 41 -5.33 3.74 3.85
CA SER A 41 -5.02 2.30 4.00
C SER A 41 -5.95 1.42 3.16
N GLY A 42 -7.26 1.69 3.18
CA GLY A 42 -8.26 0.97 2.39
C GLY A 42 -8.06 1.15 0.89
N GLU A 43 -7.71 2.37 0.46
CA GLU A 43 -7.41 2.68 -0.94
C GLU A 43 -6.14 1.96 -1.43
N ILE A 44 -5.08 1.93 -0.61
CA ILE A 44 -3.87 1.16 -0.91
C ILE A 44 -4.24 -0.32 -1.08
N LEU A 45 -4.96 -0.91 -0.11
CA LEU A 45 -5.36 -2.31 -0.18
C LEU A 45 -6.19 -2.61 -1.44
N LYS A 46 -7.19 -1.78 -1.76
CA LYS A 46 -8.00 -1.90 -2.98
C LYS A 46 -7.12 -1.99 -4.23
N ASN A 47 -6.19 -1.04 -4.39
CA ASN A 47 -5.35 -0.99 -5.58
C ASN A 47 -4.38 -2.17 -5.66
N LEU A 48 -3.76 -2.58 -4.55
CA LEU A 48 -2.88 -3.76 -4.55
C LEU A 48 -3.62 -5.06 -4.88
N VAL A 49 -4.87 -5.21 -4.41
CA VAL A 49 -5.74 -6.34 -4.77
C VAL A 49 -6.05 -6.33 -6.27
N LEU A 50 -6.43 -5.17 -6.82
CA LEU A 50 -6.71 -5.01 -8.26
C LEU A 50 -5.49 -5.26 -9.15
N LEU A 51 -4.30 -4.86 -8.69
CA LEU A 51 -3.03 -5.11 -9.36
C LEU A 51 -2.57 -6.58 -9.25
N GLY A 52 -3.17 -7.36 -8.36
CA GLY A 52 -2.83 -8.76 -8.16
C GLY A 52 -1.49 -8.97 -7.47
N VAL A 53 -1.19 -8.16 -6.46
CA VAL A 53 -0.08 -8.46 -5.53
C VAL A 53 -0.32 -9.82 -4.88
N GLY A 54 0.68 -10.69 -4.95
CA GLY A 54 0.50 -12.10 -4.61
C GLY A 54 0.07 -12.34 -3.17
N ASN A 55 0.79 -11.72 -2.23
CA ASN A 55 0.58 -11.92 -0.81
C ASN A 55 0.45 -10.56 -0.11
N ILE A 56 -0.64 -10.38 0.63
CA ILE A 56 -0.92 -9.15 1.36
C ILE A 56 -1.28 -9.49 2.80
N TYR A 57 -0.59 -8.87 3.75
CA TYR A 57 -1.08 -8.73 5.11
C TYR A 57 -1.74 -7.36 5.26
N ALA A 58 -2.94 -7.33 5.82
CA ALA A 58 -3.64 -6.11 6.16
C ALA A 58 -4.23 -6.28 7.56
N ASP A 59 -3.95 -5.33 8.44
CA ASP A 59 -4.49 -5.36 9.80
C ASP A 59 -6.02 -5.11 9.82
N ALA A 60 -6.63 -5.31 10.99
CA ALA A 60 -8.08 -5.17 11.15
C ALA A 60 -8.59 -3.77 10.74
N ASN A 61 -7.84 -2.71 11.09
CA ASN A 61 -8.19 -1.34 10.74
C ASN A 61 -8.20 -1.12 9.23
N THR A 62 -7.19 -1.64 8.52
CA THR A 62 -7.11 -1.58 7.06
C THR A 62 -8.27 -2.34 6.40
N ILE A 63 -8.62 -3.54 6.92
CA ILE A 63 -9.74 -4.34 6.40
C ILE A 63 -11.08 -3.60 6.58
N ILE A 64 -11.29 -2.96 7.74
CA ILE A 64 -12.49 -2.16 8.01
C ILE A 64 -12.54 -0.95 7.07
N SER A 65 -11.44 -0.21 6.93
CA SER A 65 -11.33 0.93 6.00
C SER A 65 -11.62 0.52 4.55
N PHE A 66 -11.06 -0.60 4.10
CA PHE A 66 -11.36 -1.17 2.79
C PHE A 66 -12.85 -1.48 2.62
N GLY A 67 -13.50 -2.07 3.62
CA GLY A 67 -14.94 -2.38 3.59
C GLY A 67 -15.84 -1.14 3.51
N LYS A 68 -15.37 0.02 3.97
CA LYS A 68 -16.07 1.31 3.82
C LYS A 68 -15.97 1.85 2.38
N LEU A 69 -14.91 1.52 1.64
CA LEU A 69 -14.68 1.98 0.26
C LEU A 69 -15.21 1.01 -0.81
N VAL A 70 -15.19 -0.29 -0.51
CA VAL A 70 -15.40 -1.35 -1.49
C VAL A 70 -16.49 -2.30 -1.00
N PRO A 71 -17.61 -2.44 -1.73
CA PRO A 71 -18.74 -3.27 -1.29
C PRO A 71 -18.45 -4.78 -1.41
N ASN A 72 -17.46 -5.18 -2.22
CA ASN A 72 -17.11 -6.57 -2.48
C ASN A 72 -16.04 -7.08 -1.51
N LYS A 73 -16.05 -8.39 -1.22
CA LYS A 73 -14.95 -9.01 -0.47
C LYS A 73 -13.71 -9.08 -1.35
N ILE A 74 -12.54 -9.06 -0.72
CA ILE A 74 -11.24 -9.12 -1.42
C ILE A 74 -11.16 -10.31 -2.38
N LYS A 75 -11.64 -11.50 -1.96
CA LYS A 75 -11.63 -12.72 -2.77
C LYS A 75 -12.56 -12.65 -3.98
N ASP A 76 -13.62 -11.86 -3.93
CA ASP A 76 -14.53 -11.66 -5.07
C ASP A 76 -13.86 -10.78 -6.14
N ILE A 77 -13.07 -9.79 -5.70
CA ILE A 77 -12.31 -8.90 -6.60
C ILE A 77 -11.16 -9.67 -7.22
N ASN A 78 -10.39 -10.39 -6.40
CA ASN A 78 -9.25 -11.13 -6.88
C ASN A 78 -8.96 -12.41 -6.07
N PRO A 79 -9.46 -13.57 -6.53
CA PRO A 79 -9.30 -14.83 -5.79
C PRO A 79 -7.85 -15.31 -5.69
N LYS A 80 -6.96 -14.80 -6.57
CA LYS A 80 -5.54 -15.17 -6.61
C LYS A 80 -4.67 -14.44 -5.59
N VAL A 81 -5.17 -13.36 -4.98
CA VAL A 81 -4.48 -12.62 -3.92
C VAL A 81 -4.62 -13.41 -2.62
N ASN A 82 -3.51 -13.68 -1.95
CA ASN A 82 -3.50 -14.34 -0.65
C ASN A 82 -3.51 -13.28 0.45
N ILE A 83 -4.51 -13.33 1.32
CA ILE A 83 -4.49 -12.57 2.57
C ILE A 83 -3.79 -13.45 3.61
N LEU A 84 -2.68 -12.95 4.15
CA LEU A 84 -1.85 -13.64 5.13
C LEU A 84 -2.15 -13.13 6.54
N ASP A 85 -1.71 -13.88 7.56
CA ASP A 85 -1.71 -13.44 8.96
C ASP A 85 -0.49 -12.55 9.29
N LYS A 86 0.55 -12.60 8.46
CA LYS A 86 1.74 -11.75 8.52
C LYS A 86 2.44 -11.77 7.16
N ALA A 87 3.02 -10.63 6.75
CA ALA A 87 3.87 -10.57 5.55
C ALA A 87 5.19 -9.84 5.84
N GLU A 88 6.26 -10.29 5.21
CA GLU A 88 7.60 -9.69 5.28
C GLU A 88 7.96 -9.07 3.93
N GLY A 89 8.86 -8.07 3.95
CA GLY A 89 9.31 -7.34 2.77
C GLY A 89 8.96 -5.86 2.85
N ILE A 90 7.88 -5.46 2.19
CA ILE A 90 7.50 -4.06 2.00
C ILE A 90 6.34 -3.70 2.94
N TYR A 91 6.47 -2.59 3.66
CA TYR A 91 5.48 -2.13 4.61
C TYR A 91 4.91 -0.76 4.21
N PHE A 92 3.59 -0.65 4.24
CA PHE A 92 2.87 0.62 4.28
C PHE A 92 2.41 0.84 5.72
N ILE A 93 2.92 1.88 6.35
CA ILE A 93 2.67 2.21 7.75
C ILE A 93 1.95 3.54 7.78
N ILE A 94 0.71 3.51 8.24
CA ILE A 94 -0.18 4.65 8.23
C ILE A 94 -0.45 5.07 9.67
N ASP A 95 0.05 6.26 10.02
CA ASP A 95 -0.07 6.95 11.31
C ASP A 95 0.43 6.14 12.53
N ASP A 96 1.44 6.66 13.23
CA ASP A 96 1.88 6.31 14.60
C ASP A 96 1.90 4.80 14.97
N ILE A 97 2.28 3.94 14.03
CA ILE A 97 2.52 2.52 14.29
C ILE A 97 4.00 2.23 14.37
N LEU A 98 4.37 1.41 15.37
CA LEU A 98 5.72 0.88 15.52
C LEU A 98 6.14 0.08 14.27
N VAL A 99 7.23 0.52 13.68
CA VAL A 99 7.79 -0.06 12.45
C VAL A 99 8.58 -1.34 12.76
N PRO A 100 8.21 -2.51 12.21
CA PRO A 100 9.08 -3.68 12.27
C PRO A 100 10.30 -3.51 11.36
N LYS A 101 11.37 -4.28 11.60
CA LYS A 101 12.49 -4.36 10.65
C LYS A 101 11.96 -4.85 9.29
N ALA A 102 12.22 -4.07 8.24
CA ALA A 102 11.63 -4.23 6.91
C ALA A 102 12.60 -3.79 5.81
N GLU A 103 12.55 -4.45 4.64
CA GLU A 103 13.42 -4.07 3.51
C GLU A 103 13.13 -2.63 3.07
N LYS A 104 11.84 -2.30 2.95
CA LYS A 104 11.36 -0.99 2.52
C LYS A 104 10.10 -0.62 3.28
N VAL A 105 10.04 0.63 3.74
CA VAL A 105 8.89 1.18 4.46
C VAL A 105 8.40 2.42 3.74
N PHE A 106 7.09 2.50 3.53
CA PHE A 106 6.32 3.68 3.15
C PHE A 106 5.60 4.16 4.41
N TYR A 107 6.14 5.20 5.04
CA TYR A 107 5.48 5.85 6.17
C TYR A 107 4.54 6.93 5.65
N ILE A 108 3.32 6.94 6.15
CA ILE A 108 2.23 7.77 5.64
C ILE A 108 1.60 8.46 6.84
N SER A 109 1.52 9.78 6.78
CA SER A 109 0.71 10.56 7.72
C SER A 109 -0.56 10.99 7.00
N SER A 110 -1.70 10.43 7.39
CA SER A 110 -2.98 10.79 6.78
C SER A 110 -3.43 12.20 7.14
N LYS A 111 -3.15 12.63 8.38
CA LYS A 111 -3.49 13.97 8.87
C LYS A 111 -2.75 15.07 8.10
N LYS A 112 -1.47 14.82 7.79
CA LYS A 112 -0.63 15.75 7.02
C LYS A 112 -0.72 15.52 5.52
N LEU A 113 -1.43 14.47 5.10
CA LEU A 113 -1.55 14.03 3.72
C LEU A 113 -0.19 13.91 3.01
N GLU A 114 0.78 13.32 3.73
CA GLU A 114 2.15 13.14 3.26
C GLU A 114 2.59 11.68 3.35
N TYR A 115 3.56 11.30 2.53
CA TYR A 115 4.29 10.05 2.71
C TYR A 115 5.79 10.25 2.53
N SER A 116 6.56 9.34 3.13
CA SER A 116 7.99 9.21 2.94
C SER A 116 8.38 7.74 2.87
N THR A 117 9.49 7.45 2.21
CA THR A 117 10.02 6.09 2.09
C THR A 117 11.43 6.00 2.64
N PHE A 118 11.70 4.94 3.38
CA PHE A 118 13.02 4.66 3.94
C PHE A 118 13.29 3.15 3.98
N SER A 119 14.56 2.78 4.10
CA SER A 119 14.96 1.40 4.42
C SER A 119 15.15 1.26 5.93
N SER A 120 14.86 0.11 6.51
CA SER A 120 14.89 -0.09 7.97
C SER A 120 16.25 0.08 8.64
N ASN A 121 17.34 0.24 7.86
CA ASN A 121 18.65 0.60 8.39
C ASN A 121 18.67 2.01 9.05
N PHE A 122 17.59 2.79 8.93
CA PHE A 122 17.46 4.14 9.49
C PHE A 122 16.60 4.26 10.75
N LEU A 123 16.18 3.14 11.37
CA LEU A 123 15.24 3.12 12.52
C LEU A 123 15.77 3.68 13.87
N ASN A 124 16.83 4.50 13.86
CA ASN A 124 17.26 5.24 15.07
C ASN A 124 16.61 6.64 15.19
N ASP A 125 15.86 7.12 14.18
CA ASP A 125 15.33 8.50 14.16
C ASP A 125 13.78 8.54 14.17
N THR A 126 13.12 7.52 14.74
CA THR A 126 11.65 7.46 14.86
C THR A 126 11.06 8.47 15.86
N SER A 127 11.90 9.25 16.55
CA SER A 127 11.45 10.29 17.49
C SER A 127 10.99 11.59 16.81
N LYS A 128 11.18 11.75 15.49
CA LYS A 128 10.90 13.01 14.79
C LYS A 128 9.54 13.12 14.11
N ILE A 129 8.74 12.07 14.05
CA ILE A 129 7.45 12.12 13.34
C ILE A 129 6.30 12.29 14.31
N ILE A 130 6.41 13.25 15.22
CA ILE A 130 5.28 13.70 16.04
C ILE A 130 5.35 15.22 16.02
N ASN A 131 4.41 15.83 15.29
CA ASN A 131 3.92 17.16 15.62
C ASN A 131 2.58 17.35 14.89
N GLU A 132 1.58 17.53 15.74
CA GLU A 132 0.15 17.51 15.47
C GLU A 132 -0.32 18.84 14.89
N ASN A 133 -1.17 18.77 13.87
CA ASN A 133 -2.21 19.76 13.64
C ASN A 133 -3.46 19.01 13.18
N ASN A 134 -4.57 19.26 13.86
CA ASN A 134 -5.87 18.66 13.57
C ASN A 134 -6.47 19.30 12.31
N SER A 135 -6.18 18.73 11.15
CA SER A 135 -6.99 18.95 9.95
C SER A 135 -8.15 17.95 9.94
N SER A 136 -9.33 18.39 9.48
CA SER A 136 -10.46 17.50 9.25
C SER A 136 -10.12 16.52 8.13
N SER A 137 -10.26 15.22 8.40
CA SER A 137 -10.13 14.13 7.41
C SER A 137 -11.00 14.43 6.19
N ASP A 138 -10.37 14.50 5.02
CA ASP A 138 -11.04 14.61 3.73
C ASP A 138 -10.81 13.30 2.98
N VAL A 139 -11.87 12.48 2.93
CA VAL A 139 -11.87 11.15 2.30
C VAL A 139 -11.32 11.20 0.88
N VAL A 140 -11.61 12.27 0.13
CA VAL A 140 -11.14 12.42 -1.26
C VAL A 140 -9.63 12.58 -1.30
N LYS A 141 -9.07 13.41 -0.40
CA LYS A 141 -7.63 13.62 -0.30
C LYS A 141 -6.89 12.37 0.18
N GLU A 142 -7.47 11.66 1.13
CA GLU A 142 -6.93 10.39 1.62
C GLU A 142 -6.89 9.33 0.52
N CYS A 143 -7.97 9.19 -0.25
CA CYS A 143 -8.00 8.27 -1.39
C CYS A 143 -7.02 8.72 -2.49
N LEU A 144 -6.91 10.02 -2.77
CA LEU A 144 -5.94 10.53 -3.74
C LEU A 144 -4.50 10.19 -3.31
N LEU A 145 -4.16 10.43 -2.04
CA LEU A 145 -2.85 10.07 -1.49
C LEU A 145 -2.58 8.57 -1.60
N GLY A 146 -3.56 7.73 -1.26
CA GLY A 146 -3.45 6.27 -1.41
C GLY A 146 -3.17 5.84 -2.86
N GLY A 147 -3.85 6.47 -3.82
CA GLY A 147 -3.59 6.25 -5.25
C GLY A 147 -2.18 6.67 -5.69
N ILE A 148 -1.72 7.85 -5.27
CA ILE A 148 -0.37 8.36 -5.57
C ILE A 148 0.69 7.41 -4.99
N ILE A 149 0.56 7.00 -3.73
CA ILE A 149 1.51 6.09 -3.08
C ILE A 149 1.63 4.77 -3.86
N VAL A 150 0.51 4.19 -4.28
CA VAL A 150 0.52 2.95 -5.06
C VAL A 150 1.17 3.18 -6.44
N GLN A 151 0.94 4.31 -7.09
CA GLN A 151 1.61 4.64 -8.34
C GLN A 151 3.14 4.72 -8.17
N GLU A 152 3.62 5.39 -7.14
CA GLU A 152 5.06 5.52 -6.85
C GLU A 152 5.68 4.18 -6.44
N PHE A 153 4.93 3.34 -5.74
CA PHE A 153 5.29 1.94 -5.48
C PHE A 153 5.43 1.12 -6.77
N ILE A 154 4.54 1.29 -7.75
CA ILE A 154 4.65 0.59 -9.04
C ILE A 154 5.87 1.06 -9.83
N LYS A 155 6.16 2.37 -9.84
CA LYS A 155 7.38 2.93 -10.44
C LYS A 155 8.64 2.33 -9.81
N MET A 156 8.65 2.16 -8.48
CA MET A 156 9.74 1.49 -7.77
C MET A 156 9.94 0.04 -8.27
N ILE A 157 8.87 -0.74 -8.42
CA ILE A 157 8.96 -2.13 -8.95
C ILE A 157 9.45 -2.17 -10.41
N GLN A 158 9.09 -1.14 -11.18
CA GLN A 158 9.53 -0.92 -12.55
C GLN A 158 11.00 -0.51 -12.66
N ASN A 159 11.69 -0.23 -11.55
CA ASN A 159 13.01 0.41 -11.52
C ASN A 159 13.01 1.76 -12.26
N GLN A 160 11.89 2.49 -12.22
CA GLN A 160 11.78 3.86 -12.72
C GLN A 160 12.06 4.85 -11.60
N THR A 161 12.32 6.11 -11.94
CA THR A 161 12.38 7.19 -10.98
C THR A 161 11.03 7.33 -10.28
N TYR A 162 11.04 7.30 -8.95
CA TYR A 162 9.86 7.47 -8.10
C TYR A 162 10.15 8.49 -6.99
N GLN A 163 9.11 9.12 -6.48
CA GLN A 163 9.20 10.08 -5.39
C GLN A 163 9.37 9.33 -4.07
N THR A 164 10.43 9.64 -3.33
CA THR A 164 10.67 9.07 -2.00
C THR A 164 9.92 9.82 -0.91
N SER A 165 9.37 11.00 -1.20
CA SER A 165 8.44 11.73 -0.36
C SER A 165 7.46 12.56 -1.18
N TYR A 166 6.29 12.83 -0.61
CA TYR A 166 5.24 13.65 -1.24
C TYR A 166 4.35 14.25 -0.16
N MET A 167 3.79 15.43 -0.42
CA MET A 167 2.78 16.11 0.41
C MET A 167 1.71 16.68 -0.53
N LEU A 168 0.44 16.44 -0.20
CA LEU A 168 -0.73 16.88 -0.97
C LEU A 168 -1.16 18.32 -0.60
#